data_AF-F3GN59-F1
#
_entry.id   AF-F3GN59-F1
#
_cell.length_a   1.000
_cell.length_b   1.000
_cell.length_c   1.000
_cell.angle_alpha   90.00
_cell.angle_beta   90.00
_cell.angle_gamma   90.00
#
_symmetry.space_group_name_H-M   'P 1'
#
loop_
_entity.id
_entity.type
_entity.pdbx_description
1 polymer ?
#
loop_
_entity_poly.entity_id
_entity_poly.type
_entity_poly.pdbx_seq_one_letter_code
_entity_poly.pdbx_strand_id
1 'polypeptide(L)'
;GDAVAIIGINAQFPGAANIEAFWELLRNGVNAVTEIPESRWSLEDFYATDKIEAIRDGKSYCKQGGFLEQAYDFDEQFFKLSPREILAMDPQERL
;
A
#
# COMPACT_ATOMS: atom_id res chain seq x y z
N GLY A 1 -6.36 -37.63 0.53
CA GLY A 1 -5.19 -36.74 0.64
C GLY A 1 -5.34 -35.96 1.92
N ASP A 2 -4.27 -35.76 2.65
CA ASP A 2 -4.31 -35.06 3.94
C ASP A 2 -4.50 -33.56 3.76
N ALA A 3 -5.24 -32.94 4.68
CA ALA A 3 -5.49 -31.51 4.67
C ALA A 3 -4.30 -30.74 5.28
N VAL A 4 -4.10 -29.51 4.80
CA VAL A 4 -3.10 -28.58 5.34
C VAL A 4 -3.81 -27.55 6.21
N ALA A 5 -3.36 -27.37 7.45
CA ALA A 5 -3.91 -26.40 8.39
C ALA A 5 -3.20 -25.05 8.29
N ILE A 6 -3.97 -23.96 8.38
CA ILE A 6 -3.45 -22.62 8.58
C ILE A 6 -3.27 -22.42 10.09
N ILE A 7 -2.02 -22.31 10.54
CA ILE A 7 -1.66 -22.20 11.97
C ILE A 7 -1.25 -20.78 12.40
N GLY A 8 -1.25 -19.82 11.48
CA GLY A 8 -0.91 -18.43 11.76
C GLY A 8 -1.31 -17.49 10.63
N ILE A 9 -1.56 -16.23 10.97
CA ILE A 9 -1.90 -15.16 10.03
C ILE A 9 -1.31 -13.83 10.52
N ASN A 10 -0.77 -13.04 9.59
CA ASN A 10 -0.43 -11.64 9.77
C ASN A 10 -0.71 -10.96 8.42
N ALA A 11 -1.34 -9.79 8.44
CA ALA A 11 -1.52 -8.97 7.25
C ALA A 11 -1.73 -7.51 7.63
N GLN A 12 -1.36 -6.63 6.71
CA GLN A 12 -1.65 -5.20 6.73
C GLN A 12 -2.45 -4.83 5.49
N PHE A 13 -3.43 -3.95 5.65
CA PHE A 13 -4.33 -3.49 4.59
C PHE A 13 -4.48 -1.97 4.66
N PRO A 14 -4.96 -1.31 3.58
CA PRO A 14 -5.32 0.10 3.64
C PRO A 14 -6.28 0.39 4.79
N GLY A 15 -5.91 1.33 5.66
CA GLY A 15 -6.66 1.67 6.87
C GLY A 15 -6.58 0.64 8.01
N ALA A 16 -5.79 -0.42 7.90
CA ALA A 16 -5.67 -1.47 8.91
C ALA A 16 -4.24 -2.00 9.04
N ALA A 17 -3.58 -1.64 10.14
CA ALA A 17 -2.21 -2.07 10.44
C ALA A 17 -2.09 -3.54 10.92
N ASN A 18 -3.20 -4.23 11.14
CA ASN A 18 -3.23 -5.64 11.57
C ASN A 18 -4.59 -6.29 11.26
N ILE A 19 -4.70 -7.60 11.53
CA ILE A 19 -5.90 -8.40 11.28
C ILE A 19 -7.10 -7.93 12.11
N GLU A 20 -6.88 -7.49 13.34
CA GLU A 20 -7.94 -6.98 14.22
C GLU A 20 -8.55 -5.69 13.64
N ALA A 21 -7.71 -4.74 13.24
CA ALA A 21 -8.15 -3.51 12.58
C ALA A 21 -8.83 -3.79 11.25
N PHE A 22 -8.34 -4.77 10.48
CA PHE A 22 -8.95 -5.16 9.22
C PHE A 22 -10.36 -5.73 9.44
N TRP A 23 -10.53 -6.57 10.46
CA TRP A 23 -11.84 -7.10 10.82
C TRP A 23 -12.83 -5.99 11.21
N GLU A 24 -12.37 -4.99 11.95
CA GLU A 24 -13.17 -3.81 12.31
C GLU A 24 -13.61 -3.01 11.08
N LEU A 25 -12.72 -2.77 10.10
CA LEU A 25 -13.08 -2.11 8.84
C LEU A 25 -14.19 -2.86 8.10
N LEU A 26 -14.03 -4.19 7.96
CA LEU A 26 -15.01 -5.03 7.29
C LEU A 26 -16.36 -5.03 8.01
N ARG A 27 -16.33 -5.22 9.33
CA ARG A 27 -17.54 -5.26 10.17
C ARG A 27 -18.32 -3.94 10.08
N ASN A 28 -17.61 -2.83 9.99
CA ASN A 28 -18.21 -1.49 9.94
C ASN A 28 -18.46 -1.00 8.50
N GLY A 29 -18.14 -1.79 7.47
CA GLY A 29 -18.36 -1.44 6.06
C GLY A 29 -17.54 -0.23 5.59
N VAL A 30 -16.35 -0.03 6.16
CA VAL A 30 -15.53 1.16 5.90
C VAL A 30 -14.85 1.07 4.54
N ASN A 31 -14.98 2.11 3.72
CA ASN A 31 -14.21 2.27 2.49
C ASN A 31 -12.87 2.96 2.81
N ALA A 32 -11.77 2.20 2.71
CA ALA A 32 -10.41 2.70 2.96
C ALA A 32 -9.71 3.26 1.71
N VAL A 33 -10.43 3.55 0.63
CA VAL A 33 -9.88 4.21 -0.56
C VAL A 33 -9.67 5.70 -0.27
N THR A 34 -8.45 6.16 -0.47
CA THR A 34 -8.05 7.57 -0.33
C THR A 34 -7.53 8.12 -1.65
N GLU A 35 -7.22 9.42 -1.70
CA GLU A 35 -6.38 9.95 -2.79
C GLU A 35 -4.95 9.44 -2.66
N ILE A 36 -4.19 9.51 -3.76
CA ILE A 36 -2.74 9.22 -3.75
C ILE A 36 -2.06 10.13 -2.72
N PRO A 37 -1.37 9.59 -1.72
CA PRO A 37 -0.65 10.39 -0.74
C PRO A 37 0.45 11.22 -1.41
N GLU A 38 0.61 12.49 -1.00
CA GLU A 38 1.68 13.36 -1.51
C GLU A 38 3.08 12.79 -1.26
N SER A 39 3.24 11.95 -0.24
CA SER A 39 4.47 11.22 0.05
C SER A 39 4.86 10.19 -1.01
N ARG A 40 3.95 9.81 -1.92
CA ARG A 40 4.22 8.90 -3.04
C ARG A 40 4.65 9.69 -4.29
N TRP A 41 3.78 10.56 -4.80
CA TRP A 41 4.06 11.48 -5.90
C TRP A 41 2.97 12.57 -5.98
N SER A 42 3.29 13.69 -6.64
CA SER A 42 2.35 14.80 -6.84
C SER A 42 1.26 14.45 -7.85
N LEU A 43 0.04 14.90 -7.59
CA LEU A 43 -1.09 14.80 -8.52
C LEU A 43 -1.06 15.83 -9.64
N GLU A 44 -0.32 16.93 -9.50
CA GLU A 44 -0.35 18.08 -10.42
C GLU A 44 0.07 17.69 -11.86
N ASP A 45 1.13 16.90 -11.98
CA ASP A 45 1.64 16.39 -13.26
C ASP A 45 1.11 14.99 -13.62
N PHE A 46 0.35 14.36 -12.72
CA PHE A 46 -0.10 12.98 -12.87
C PHE A 46 -1.60 12.86 -13.22
N TYR A 47 -2.46 13.76 -12.72
CA TYR A 47 -3.91 13.62 -12.81
C TYR A 47 -4.54 14.59 -13.82
N ALA A 48 -5.49 14.10 -14.61
CA ALA A 48 -6.38 14.91 -15.45
C ALA A 48 -7.82 14.41 -15.32
N THR A 49 -8.77 15.33 -15.10
CA THR A 49 -10.18 14.96 -14.84
C THR A 49 -10.87 14.38 -16.09
N ASP A 50 -10.54 14.87 -17.28
CA ASP A 50 -11.09 14.34 -18.53
C ASP A 50 -10.30 13.10 -18.99
N LYS A 51 -11.03 12.04 -19.33
CA LYS A 51 -10.43 10.75 -19.71
C LYS A 51 -9.69 10.84 -21.05
N ILE A 52 -10.19 11.62 -22.01
CA ILE A 52 -9.58 11.73 -23.34
C ILE A 52 -8.30 12.55 -23.23
N GLU A 53 -8.33 13.66 -22.49
CA GLU A 53 -7.16 14.47 -22.15
C GLU A 53 -6.11 13.63 -21.42
N ALA A 54 -6.50 12.88 -20.39
CA ALA A 54 -5.59 12.02 -19.63
C ALA A 54 -4.85 11.04 -20.55
N ILE A 55 -5.57 10.36 -21.44
CA ILE A 55 -4.96 9.40 -22.39
C ILE A 55 -4.03 10.11 -23.37
N ARG A 56 -4.44 11.27 -23.91
CA ARG A 56 -3.66 12.05 -24.88
C ARG A 56 -2.34 12.53 -24.27
N ASP A 57 -2.38 12.98 -23.02
CA ASP A 57 -1.27 13.65 -22.35
C ASP A 57 -0.45 12.70 -21.44
N GLY A 58 -0.77 11.39 -21.45
CA GLY A 58 -0.06 10.38 -20.66
C GLY A 58 -0.31 10.48 -19.15
N LYS A 59 -1.42 11.09 -18.74
CA LYS A 59 -1.86 11.26 -17.35
C LYS A 59 -2.89 10.19 -16.96
N SER A 60 -3.15 10.07 -15.66
CA SER A 60 -4.22 9.24 -15.11
C SER A 60 -5.49 10.06 -14.91
N TYR A 61 -6.65 9.47 -15.21
CA TYR A 61 -7.96 10.01 -14.81
C TYR A 61 -8.47 9.44 -13.48
N CYS A 62 -7.66 8.61 -12.81
CA CYS A 62 -7.92 8.11 -11.47
C CYS A 62 -6.82 8.58 -10.52
N LYS A 63 -7.23 9.20 -9.40
CA LYS A 63 -6.34 9.65 -8.33
C LYS A 63 -6.57 8.94 -7.00
N GLN A 64 -7.37 7.87 -7.01
CA GLN A 64 -7.80 7.17 -5.81
C GLN A 64 -7.26 5.73 -5.76
N GLY A 65 -6.96 5.25 -4.56
CA GLY A 65 -6.47 3.90 -4.31
C GLY A 65 -6.47 3.55 -2.82
N GLY A 66 -6.22 2.28 -2.50
CA GLY A 66 -5.94 1.85 -1.13
C GLY A 66 -4.43 1.87 -0.90
N PHE A 67 -3.97 2.62 0.10
CA PHE A 67 -2.55 2.78 0.40
C PHE A 67 -2.24 2.24 1.81
N LEU A 68 -1.13 1.50 1.92
CA LEU A 68 -0.56 1.17 3.22
C LEU A 68 0.17 2.40 3.78
N GLU A 69 -0.15 2.77 5.02
CA GLU A 69 0.45 3.94 5.70
C GLU A 69 1.95 3.77 5.93
N GLN A 70 2.39 2.55 6.27
CA GLN A 70 3.77 2.22 6.62
C GLN A 70 4.46 1.34 5.58
N ALA A 71 4.13 1.50 4.30
CA ALA A 71 4.69 0.67 3.21
C ALA A 71 6.24 0.65 3.13
N TYR A 72 6.91 1.58 3.83
CA TYR A 72 8.36 1.76 3.80
C TYR A 72 9.03 1.60 5.17
N ASP A 73 8.26 1.35 6.25
CA ASP A 73 8.84 1.14 7.58
C ASP A 73 9.44 -0.26 7.64
N PHE A 74 10.76 -0.33 7.52
CA PHE A 74 11.54 -1.56 7.62
C PHE A 74 12.34 -1.54 8.93
N ASP A 75 12.22 -2.59 9.75
CA ASP A 75 13.00 -2.71 10.98
C ASP A 75 14.44 -3.15 10.66
N GLU A 76 15.27 -2.18 10.29
CA GLU A 76 16.68 -2.37 9.94
C GLU A 76 17.48 -3.10 11.04
N GLN A 77 17.09 -2.93 12.30
CA GLN A 77 17.78 -3.47 13.47
C GLN A 77 17.46 -4.94 13.69
N PHE A 78 16.23 -5.37 13.39
CA PHE A 78 15.82 -6.76 13.47
C PHE A 78 16.51 -7.63 12.41
N PHE A 79 16.66 -7.12 11.18
CA PHE A 79 17.24 -7.87 10.06
C PHE A 79 18.76 -7.77 9.93
N LYS A 80 19.44 -6.93 10.73
CA LYS A 80 20.90 -6.71 10.69
C LYS A 80 21.42 -6.32 9.30
N LEU A 81 20.60 -5.64 8.50
CA LEU A 81 20.98 -5.16 7.17
C LEU A 81 21.57 -3.76 7.28
N SER A 82 22.59 -3.46 6.47
CA SER A 82 23.16 -2.11 6.44
C SER A 82 22.23 -1.14 5.70
N PRO A 83 22.25 0.17 6.02
CA PRO A 83 21.40 1.17 5.35
C PRO A 83 21.53 1.20 3.83
N ARG A 84 22.69 0.79 3.30
CA ARG A 84 22.96 0.70 1.86
C ARG A 84 22.23 -0.47 1.19
N GLU A 85 22.02 -1.57 1.91
CA GLU A 85 21.29 -2.75 1.42
C GLU A 85 19.79 -2.49 1.42
N ILE A 86 19.28 -1.81 2.44
CA ILE A 86 17.84 -1.49 2.59
C ILE A 86 17.35 -0.51 1.52
N LEU A 87 18.17 0.47 1.14
CA LEU A 87 17.85 1.42 0.07
C LEU A 87 17.84 0.81 -1.34
N ALA A 88 18.48 -0.35 -1.53
CA ALA A 88 18.56 -1.04 -2.82
C ALA A 88 17.43 -2.06 -3.04
N MET A 89 16.66 -2.39 -2.00
CA MET A 89 15.58 -3.39 -2.07
C MET A 89 14.26 -2.77 -2.52
N ASP A 90 13.50 -3.51 -3.34
CA ASP A 90 12.13 -3.16 -3.68
C ASP A 90 11.30 -3.08 -2.38
N PRO A 91 10.50 -2.03 -2.15
CA PRO A 91 9.63 -1.94 -0.97
C PRO A 91 8.73 -3.17 -0.75
N GLN A 92 8.33 -3.88 -1.82
CA GLN A 92 7.53 -5.11 -1.71
C GLN A 92 8.31 -6.29 -1.12
N GLU A 93 9.64 -6.30 -1.21
CA GLU A 93 10.50 -7.33 -0.58
C GLU A 93 10.80 -7.02 0.89
N ARG A 94 10.40 -5.84 1.37
CA ARG A 94 10.61 -5.36 2.75
C ARG A 94 9.37 -5.50 3.64
N LEU A 95 8.20 -5.78 3.06
CA LEU A 95 6.91 -5.93 3.78
C LEU A 95 6.66 -7.35 4.29
#